data_AF-A0A535XA97-F1
#
_entry.id   AF-A0A535XA97-F1
#
_cell.length_a   1.000
_cell.length_b   1.000
_cell.length_c   1.000
_cell.angle_alpha   90.00
_cell.angle_beta   90.00
_cell.angle_gamma   90.00
#
_symmetry.space_group_name_H-M   'P 1'
#
loop_
_entity.id
_entity.type
_entity.pdbx_description
1 polymer ?
#
loop_
_entity_poly.entity_id
_entity_poly.type
_entity_poly.pdbx_seq_one_letter_code
_entity_poly.pdbx_strand_id
1 'polypeptide(L)'
;MEGDYGGQIYLTCPARLVNCDQATLERLLRDLDRLGWKNPETSHVFFERGNPGSGVWGGMGGGLIVEGVWLHPELQKLGIEERVRDVIGGGLSGLT
;
A
#
# COMPACT_ATOMS: atom_id res chain seq x y z
N MET A 1 0.53 1.62 4.05
CA MET A 1 1.83 1.05 3.65
C MET A 1 2.68 2.18 3.15
N GLU A 2 3.88 2.32 3.69
CA GLU A 2 4.79 3.41 3.40
C GLU A 2 6.21 2.93 3.07
N GLY A 3 6.98 3.82 2.47
CA GLY A 3 8.43 3.82 2.45
C GLY A 3 8.96 5.17 2.90
N ASP A 4 10.29 5.29 2.99
CA ASP A 4 10.98 6.52 3.38
C ASP A 4 10.56 7.06 4.76
N TYR A 5 10.31 6.18 5.73
CA TYR A 5 9.83 6.58 7.07
C TYR A 5 8.57 7.46 7.02
N GLY A 6 7.65 7.15 6.09
CA GLY A 6 6.42 7.92 5.84
C GLY A 6 6.57 9.00 4.77
N GLY A 7 7.76 9.19 4.21
CA GLY A 7 8.01 10.11 3.08
C GLY A 7 7.22 9.73 1.81
N GLN A 8 6.92 8.44 1.62
CA GLN A 8 6.11 7.96 0.51
C GLN A 8 5.03 6.98 0.97
N ILE A 9 3.77 7.30 0.68
CA ILE A 9 2.66 6.38 0.89
C ILE A 9 2.46 5.56 -0.37
N TYR A 10 2.65 4.24 -0.29
CA TYR A 10 2.44 3.34 -1.42
C TYR A 10 0.98 2.97 -1.60
N LEU A 11 0.33 2.61 -0.50
CA LEU A 11 -1.01 2.02 -0.49
C LEU A 11 -1.74 2.35 0.80
N THR A 12 -3.02 2.65 0.66
CA THR A 12 -3.99 2.69 1.75
C THR A 12 -5.20 1.83 1.38
N CYS A 13 -5.81 1.19 2.37
CA CYS A 13 -7.09 0.51 2.20
C CYS A 13 -7.77 0.35 3.56
N PRO A 14 -9.11 0.23 3.61
CA PRO A 14 -9.81 -0.16 4.83
C PRO A 14 -9.33 -1.52 5.32
N ALA A 15 -8.99 -1.62 6.61
CA ALA A 15 -8.52 -2.88 7.21
C ALA A 15 -9.49 -4.06 7.00
N ARG A 16 -10.81 -3.78 6.90
CA ARG A 16 -11.85 -4.78 6.60
C ARG A 16 -11.71 -5.46 5.22
N LEU A 17 -10.92 -4.88 4.31
CA LEU A 17 -10.64 -5.47 2.99
C LEU A 17 -9.43 -6.42 3.03
N VAL A 18 -8.62 -6.36 4.08
CA VAL A 18 -7.44 -7.21 4.22
C VAL A 18 -7.88 -8.60 4.64
N ASN A 19 -7.78 -9.55 3.71
CA ASN A 19 -8.16 -10.95 3.87
C ASN A 19 -6.98 -11.92 3.62
N CYS A 20 -5.76 -11.38 3.54
CA CYS A 20 -4.53 -12.17 3.48
C CYS A 20 -3.84 -12.26 4.84
N ASP A 21 -2.89 -13.19 4.98
CA ASP A 21 -2.07 -13.28 6.18
C ASP A 21 -1.00 -12.18 6.25
N GLN A 22 -0.37 -12.05 7.42
CA GLN A 22 0.68 -11.06 7.67
C GLN A 22 1.87 -11.24 6.71
N ALA A 23 2.29 -12.48 6.45
CA ALA A 23 3.43 -12.76 5.58
C ALA A 23 3.18 -12.26 4.14
N THR A 24 1.96 -12.44 3.64
CA THR A 24 1.52 -11.94 2.33
C THR A 24 1.48 -10.41 2.29
N LEU A 25 1.01 -9.78 3.36
CA LEU A 25 0.98 -8.31 3.49
C LEU A 25 2.40 -7.72 3.49
N GLU A 26 3.32 -8.34 4.21
CA GLU A 26 4.74 -7.95 4.24
C GLU A 26 5.45 -8.21 2.91
N ARG A 27 5.07 -9.25 2.17
CA ARG A 27 5.57 -9.47 0.81
C ARG A 27 5.06 -8.42 -0.15
N LEU A 28 3.77 -8.08 -0.09
CA LEU A 28 3.20 -6.98 -0.87
C LEU A 28 3.94 -5.66 -0.61
N LEU A 29 4.22 -5.34 0.65
CA LEU A 29 5.01 -4.15 1.01
C LEU A 29 6.39 -4.16 0.33
N ARG A 30 7.11 -5.28 0.40
CA ARG A 30 8.43 -5.42 -0.26
C ARG A 30 8.35 -5.28 -1.77
N ASP A 31 7.31 -5.83 -2.38
CA ASP A 31 7.10 -5.72 -3.83
C ASP A 31 6.80 -4.27 -4.24
N LEU A 32 5.97 -3.55 -3.48
CA LEU A 32 5.70 -2.13 -3.71
C LEU A 32 6.94 -1.27 -3.48
N ASP A 33 7.72 -1.55 -2.42
CA ASP A 33 8.95 -0.81 -2.11
C ASP A 33 9.99 -0.94 -3.23
N ARG A 34 10.16 -2.14 -3.82
CA ARG A 34 11.04 -2.35 -4.98
C ARG A 34 10.67 -1.52 -6.21
N LEU A 35 9.38 -1.20 -6.36
CA LEU A 35 8.85 -0.39 -7.46
C LEU A 35 8.88 1.11 -7.13
N GLY A 36 8.80 1.47 -5.85
CA GLY A 36 8.85 2.83 -5.33
C GLY A 36 10.24 3.23 -4.83
N TRP A 37 10.38 3.39 -3.51
CA TRP A 37 11.55 4.00 -2.86
C TRP A 37 12.81 3.13 -2.88
N LYS A 38 12.65 1.80 -2.94
CA LYS A 38 13.75 0.80 -2.98
C LYS A 38 14.62 0.82 -1.72
N ASN A 39 14.02 1.02 -0.56
CA ASN A 39 14.70 0.91 0.72
C ASN A 39 13.81 0.20 1.75
N PRO A 40 13.86 -1.14 1.81
CA PRO A 40 12.90 -1.93 2.59
C PRO A 40 13.02 -1.68 4.10
N GLU A 41 14.18 -1.24 4.59
CA GLU A 41 14.40 -0.90 6.00
C GLU A 41 13.59 0.32 6.46
N THR A 42 13.13 1.14 5.51
CA THR A 42 12.32 2.34 5.75
C THR A 42 10.83 2.11 5.49
N SER A 43 10.46 0.87 5.13
CA SER A 43 9.11 0.52 4.71
C SER A 43 8.34 -0.17 5.83
N HIS A 44 7.10 0.27 6.06
CA HIS A 44 6.28 -0.23 7.15
C HIS A 44 4.80 -0.38 6.78
N VAL A 45 4.15 -1.32 7.47
CA VAL A 45 2.69 -1.41 7.55
C VAL A 45 2.25 -0.77 8.86
N PHE A 46 1.28 0.13 8.80
CA PHE A 46 0.66 0.72 9.98
C PHE A 46 -0.86 0.76 9.81
N PHE A 47 -1.56 0.84 10.94
CA PHE A 47 -3.00 1.04 11.00
C PHE A 47 -3.27 2.43 11.57
N GLU A 48 -4.09 3.19 10.87
CA GLU A 48 -4.52 4.52 11.30
C GLU A 48 -6.04 4.62 11.19
N ARG A 49 -6.66 5.41 12.07
CA ARG A 49 -8.06 5.77 11.95
C ARG A 49 -8.19 7.02 11.11
N GLY A 50 -9.01 6.96 10.07
CA GLY A 50 -9.36 8.13 9.28
C GLY A 50 -10.66 7.92 8.52
N ASN A 51 -11.19 9.00 7.96
CA ASN A 51 -12.44 9.00 7.22
C ASN A 51 -12.15 8.93 5.72
N PRO A 52 -12.95 8.24 4.92
CA PRO A 52 -12.87 8.35 3.46
C PRO A 52 -12.87 9.81 3.02
N GLY A 53 -11.98 10.15 2.08
CA GLY A 53 -11.75 11.52 1.62
C GLY A 53 -10.66 12.28 2.39
N SER A 54 -10.22 11.81 3.57
CA SER A 54 -9.07 12.41 4.26
C SER A 54 -7.75 11.92 3.69
N GLY A 55 -6.74 12.79 3.70
CA GLY A 55 -5.37 12.44 3.31
C GLY A 55 -4.60 11.72 4.43
N VAL A 56 -3.64 10.89 4.04
CA VAL A 56 -2.56 10.40 4.87
C VAL A 56 -1.33 11.25 4.56
N TRP A 57 -0.71 11.83 5.58
CA TRP A 57 0.45 12.70 5.37
C TRP A 57 1.64 11.91 4.84
N GLY A 58 2.39 12.52 3.90
CA GLY A 58 3.64 11.99 3.38
C GLY A 58 4.30 12.99 2.44
N GLY A 59 5.63 12.95 2.36
CA GLY A 59 6.45 13.92 1.62
C GLY A 59 6.14 14.02 0.12
N MET A 60 5.78 12.89 -0.52
CA MET A 60 5.49 12.79 -1.96
C MET A 60 4.01 13.01 -2.31
N GLY A 61 3.33 13.93 -1.62
CA GLY A 61 1.89 14.17 -1.82
C GLY A 61 0.97 13.24 -1.01
N GLY A 62 1.57 12.36 -0.19
CA GLY A 62 0.86 11.53 0.78
C GLY A 62 0.02 10.42 0.17
N GLY A 63 -1.03 10.03 0.89
CA GLY A 63 -2.02 9.05 0.47
C GLY A 63 -3.44 9.56 0.64
N LEU A 64 -4.42 8.81 0.12
CA LEU A 64 -5.84 9.13 0.29
C LEU A 64 -6.55 7.96 0.94
N ILE A 65 -7.36 8.22 1.97
CA ILE A 65 -8.24 7.21 2.54
C ILE A 65 -9.49 7.12 1.66
N VAL A 66 -9.77 5.93 1.15
CA VAL A 66 -10.94 5.63 0.31
C VAL A 66 -11.63 4.36 0.80
N GLU A 67 -12.85 4.09 0.33
CA GLU A 67 -13.61 2.87 0.67
C GLU A 67 -13.08 1.58 0.01
N GLY A 68 -12.06 1.71 -0.84
CA GLY A 68 -11.39 0.63 -1.56
C GLY A 68 -9.88 0.63 -1.35
N VAL A 69 -9.14 0.09 -2.32
CA VAL A 69 -7.68 0.21 -2.37
C VAL A 69 -7.31 1.49 -3.10
N TRP A 70 -6.56 2.36 -2.45
CA TRP A 70 -5.86 3.45 -3.10
C TRP A 70 -4.38 3.07 -3.23
N LEU A 71 -3.82 3.38 -4.38
CA LEU A 71 -2.44 3.10 -4.73
C LEU A 71 -1.80 4.41 -5.19
N HIS A 72 -0.54 4.63 -4.82
CA HIS A 72 0.20 5.82 -5.23
C HIS A 72 0.12 6.03 -6.76
N PRO A 73 -0.07 7.26 -7.27
CA PRO A 73 -0.26 7.51 -8.70
C PRO A 73 0.87 6.97 -9.59
N GLU A 74 2.11 6.96 -9.10
CA GLU A 74 3.24 6.40 -9.85
C GLU A 74 3.18 4.87 -9.95
N LEU A 75 2.67 4.19 -8.92
CA LEU A 75 2.48 2.74 -8.94
C LEU A 75 1.25 2.36 -9.77
N GLN A 76 0.20 3.20 -9.79
CA GLN A 76 -0.95 3.01 -10.69
C GLN A 76 -0.53 2.99 -12.16
N LYS A 77 0.41 3.85 -12.57
CA LYS A 77 0.95 3.89 -13.95
C LYS A 77 1.60 2.57 -14.38
N LEU A 78 1.96 1.69 -13.44
CA LEU A 78 2.52 0.36 -13.72
C LEU A 78 1.45 -0.69 -14.01
N GLY A 79 0.16 -0.37 -13.86
CA GLY A 79 -0.95 -1.28 -14.16
C GLY A 79 -1.09 -2.46 -13.19
N ILE A 80 -0.56 -2.33 -11.97
CA ILE A 80 -0.54 -3.41 -10.97
C ILE A 80 -1.77 -3.43 -10.03
N GLU A 81 -2.70 -2.51 -10.21
CA GLU A 81 -3.77 -2.22 -9.26
C GLU A 81 -4.69 -3.42 -8.96
N GLU A 82 -5.11 -4.16 -10.00
CA GLU A 82 -5.92 -5.37 -9.82
C GLU A 82 -5.16 -6.46 -9.05
N ARG A 83 -3.87 -6.65 -9.36
CA ARG A 83 -3.04 -7.64 -8.65
C ARG A 83 -2.86 -7.28 -7.19
N VAL A 84 -2.73 -5.99 -6.88
CA VAL A 84 -2.69 -5.49 -5.51
C VAL A 84 -4.00 -5.79 -4.78
N ARG A 85 -5.16 -5.56 -5.43
CA ARG A 85 -6.47 -5.91 -4.87
C ARG A 85 -6.58 -7.41 -4.61
N ASP A 86 -6.13 -8.25 -5.54
CA ASP A 86 -6.12 -9.69 -5.37
C ASP A 86 -5.25 -10.14 -4.20
N VAL A 87 -4.07 -9.54 -4.01
CA VAL A 87 -3.21 -9.84 -2.85
C VAL A 87 -3.91 -9.45 -1.54
N ILE A 88 -4.45 -8.23 -1.46
CA ILE A 88 -5.19 -7.75 -0.28
C ILE A 88 -6.41 -8.64 0.01
N GLY A 89 -7.13 -9.07 -1.02
CA GLY A 89 -8.27 -9.98 -0.92
C GLY A 89 -7.93 -11.44 -0.63
N GLY A 90 -6.64 -11.80 -0.61
CA GLY A 90 -6.17 -13.17 -0.37
C GLY A 90 -6.20 -14.11 -1.58
N GLY A 91 -6.41 -13.58 -2.79
CA GLY A 91 -6.37 -14.33 -4.06
C GLY A 91 -4.95 -14.55 -4.62
N LEU A 92 -3.99 -13.72 -4.21
CA LEU A 92 -2.57 -13.82 -4.59
C LEU A 92 -1.66 -13.68 -3.37
N SER A 93 -0.43 -14.20 -3.47
CA SER A 93 0.59 -14.11 -2.41
C SER A 93 1.69 -13.06 -2.67
N GLY A 94 1.61 -12.30 -3.77
CA GLY A 94 2.57 -11.25 -4.14
C GLY A 94 2.37 -10.68 -5.56
N LEU A 95 3.17 -9.66 -5.91
CA LEU A 95 3.16 -9.00 -7.23
C LEU A 95 4.24 -9.50 -8.20
N THR A 96 5.15 -10.35 -7.73
CA THR A 96 6.16 -11.03 -8.54
C THR A 96 6.13 -12.53 -8.29
#